data_AF-A0A7V4J2B5-F1
#
_entry.id   AF-A0A7V4J2B5-F1
#
_cell.length_a   1.000
_cell.length_b   1.000
_cell.length_c   1.000
_cell.angle_alpha   90.00
_cell.angle_beta   90.00
_cell.angle_gamma   90.00
#
_symmetry.space_group_name_H-M   'P 1'
#
loop_
_entity.id
_entity.type
_entity.pdbx_description
1 polymer ?
#
loop_
_entity_poly.entity_id
_entity_poly.type
_entity_poly.pdbx_seq_one_letter_code
_entity_poly.pdbx_strand_id
1 'polypeptide(L)'
;MDQAIKRAKLYKLLSDLPPEHRKISAVTIEKKETKNYVLEKLAFDFNGIEDVFGYFIKPIGIDERLPVVLYNHAHGGDYHLGKEEFIKGRSGIQNPPYADVIAKLGFAGLCIDSWLFGERS
;
A
#
# COMPACT_ATOMS: atom_id res chain seq x y z
N MET A 1 -25.98 -18.15 10.02
CA MET A 1 -26.20 -16.70 10.27
C MET A 1 -25.43 -15.93 9.22
N ASP A 2 -26.16 -15.32 8.30
CA ASP A 2 -25.77 -14.99 6.92
C ASP A 2 -24.64 -13.95 6.82
N GLN A 3 -23.56 -14.30 6.11
CA GLN A 3 -22.41 -13.43 5.84
C GLN A 3 -22.85 -12.11 5.18
N ALA A 4 -23.90 -12.13 4.36
CA ALA A 4 -24.43 -10.94 3.70
C ALA A 4 -24.98 -9.93 4.72
N ILE A 5 -25.69 -10.39 5.76
CA ILE A 5 -26.21 -9.53 6.84
C ILE A 5 -25.07 -8.89 7.63
N LYS A 6 -24.03 -9.67 7.96
CA LYS A 6 -22.84 -9.14 8.66
C LYS A 6 -22.11 -8.10 7.82
N ARG A 7 -21.96 -8.34 6.51
CA ARG A 7 -21.36 -7.38 5.56
C ARG A 7 -22.18 -6.09 5.50
N ALA A 8 -23.49 -6.18 5.31
CA ALA A 8 -24.36 -5.00 5.29
C ALA A 8 -24.26 -4.17 6.59
N LYS A 9 -24.21 -4.85 7.75
CA LYS A 9 -24.02 -4.18 9.04
C LYS A 9 -22.67 -3.48 9.14
N LEU A 10 -21.58 -4.11 8.69
CA LEU A 10 -20.24 -3.50 8.69
C LEU A 10 -20.24 -2.22 7.84
N TYR A 11 -20.75 -2.27 6.62
CA TYR A 11 -20.79 -1.11 5.73
C TYR A 11 -21.58 0.05 6.34
N LYS A 12 -22.71 -0.25 7.01
CA LYS A 12 -23.49 0.76 7.73
C LYS A 12 -22.72 1.41 8.89
N LEU A 13 -21.82 0.67 9.55
CA LEU A 13 -21.01 1.17 10.67
C LEU A 13 -19.79 1.99 10.22
N LEU A 14 -19.32 1.78 8.99
CA LEU A 14 -18.21 2.55 8.40
C LEU A 14 -18.63 3.95 7.92
N SER A 15 -19.89 4.34 8.14
CA SER A 15 -20.47 5.62 7.71
C SER A 15 -20.52 5.78 6.19
N ASP A 16 -20.58 7.02 5.71
CA ASP A 16 -20.54 7.38 4.31
C ASP A 16 -19.23 6.91 3.66
N LEU A 17 -19.34 5.91 2.80
CA LEU A 17 -18.22 5.42 2.00
C LEU A 17 -18.02 6.31 0.77
N PRO A 18 -16.78 6.38 0.23
CA PRO A 18 -16.54 7.09 -1.01
C PRO A 18 -17.38 6.52 -2.16
N PRO A 19 -17.75 7.35 -3.16
CA PRO A 19 -18.57 6.91 -4.29
C PRO A 19 -17.94 5.72 -5.02
N GLU A 20 -18.72 4.64 -5.22
CA GLU A 20 -18.24 3.39 -5.84
C GLU A 20 -17.77 3.55 -7.30
N HIS A 21 -18.19 4.61 -7.99
CA HIS A 21 -17.93 4.84 -9.42
C HIS A 21 -17.00 6.01 -9.71
N ARG A 22 -16.25 6.51 -8.72
CA ARG A 22 -15.18 7.48 -8.99
C ARG A 22 -14.06 6.79 -9.77
N LYS A 23 -13.61 7.41 -10.86
CA LYS A 23 -12.43 6.94 -11.59
C LYS A 23 -11.19 7.15 -10.72
N ILE A 24 -10.44 6.08 -10.50
CA ILE A 24 -9.12 6.15 -9.85
C ILE A 24 -8.01 6.22 -10.90
N SER A 25 -6.90 6.84 -10.56
CA SER A 25 -5.70 6.87 -11.40
C SER A 25 -4.43 6.76 -10.57
N ALA A 26 -3.35 6.32 -11.20
CA ALA A 26 -2.02 6.27 -10.62
C ALA A 26 -1.00 6.79 -11.63
N VAL A 27 -0.03 7.57 -11.17
CA VAL A 27 1.13 7.98 -11.97
C VAL A 27 2.41 7.55 -11.28
N THR A 28 3.34 6.99 -12.04
CA THR A 28 4.69 6.68 -11.53
C THR A 28 5.51 7.95 -11.47
N ILE A 29 5.90 8.33 -10.25
CA ILE A 29 6.71 9.52 -9.97
C ILE A 29 8.20 9.18 -10.03
N GLU A 30 8.57 8.01 -9.53
CA GLU A 30 9.95 7.56 -9.47
C GLU A 30 10.00 6.04 -9.67
N LYS A 31 11.08 5.57 -10.28
CA LYS A 31 11.37 4.15 -10.43
C LYS A 31 12.83 3.88 -10.09
N LYS A 32 13.07 2.89 -9.24
CA LYS A 32 14.41 2.50 -8.78
C LYS A 32 14.54 0.98 -8.75
N GLU A 33 15.64 0.47 -9.27
CA GLU A 33 15.99 -0.94 -9.12
C GLU A 33 16.78 -1.17 -7.83
N THR A 34 16.46 -2.23 -7.11
CA THR A 34 17.21 -2.70 -5.94
C THR A 34 17.91 -4.02 -6.26
N LYS A 35 18.41 -4.73 -5.25
CA LYS A 35 18.95 -6.08 -5.47
C LYS A 35 17.86 -7.12 -5.74
N ASN A 36 16.66 -6.95 -5.18
CA ASN A 36 15.63 -8.00 -5.15
C ASN A 36 14.36 -7.63 -5.94
N TYR A 37 14.07 -6.33 -6.09
CA TYR A 37 12.87 -5.83 -6.74
C TYR A 37 13.09 -4.47 -7.41
N VAL A 38 12.23 -4.16 -8.35
CA VAL A 38 12.02 -2.81 -8.86
C VAL A 38 11.00 -2.12 -7.95
N LEU A 39 11.34 -0.95 -7.45
CA LEU A 39 10.49 -0.07 -6.65
C LEU A 39 9.94 1.05 -7.52
N GLU A 40 8.63 1.24 -7.49
CA GLU A 40 7.94 2.37 -8.12
C GLU A 40 7.26 3.20 -7.05
N LYS A 41 7.57 4.50 -6.99
CA LYS A 41 6.81 5.48 -6.23
C LYS A 41 5.63 5.94 -7.07
N LEU A 42 4.43 5.81 -6.53
CA LEU A 42 3.18 6.12 -7.20
C LEU A 42 2.48 7.28 -6.47
N ALA A 43 1.86 8.18 -7.24
CA ALA A 43 0.86 9.11 -6.75
C ALA A 43 -0.51 8.66 -7.25
N PHE A 44 -1.46 8.47 -6.34
CA PHE A 44 -2.79 7.95 -6.62
C PHE A 44 -3.87 9.01 -6.39
N ASP A 45 -4.82 9.13 -7.33
CA ASP A 45 -6.12 9.78 -7.07
C ASP A 45 -7.12 8.69 -6.65
N PHE A 46 -7.36 8.58 -5.35
CA PHE A 46 -8.37 7.66 -4.79
C PHE A 46 -9.58 8.38 -4.23
N ASN A 47 -9.37 9.49 -3.54
CA ASN A 47 -10.38 10.13 -2.72
C ASN A 47 -10.93 11.42 -3.35
N GLY A 48 -10.27 11.96 -4.38
CA GLY A 48 -10.64 13.24 -5.00
C GLY A 48 -10.41 14.49 -4.18
N ILE A 49 -9.58 14.38 -3.14
CA ILE A 49 -9.23 15.47 -2.22
C ILE A 49 -7.74 15.78 -2.38
N GLU A 50 -6.90 14.75 -2.31
CA GLU A 50 -5.44 14.84 -2.38
C GLU A 50 -4.83 13.60 -3.04
N ASP A 51 -3.61 13.75 -3.53
CA ASP A 51 -2.81 12.61 -3.97
C ASP A 51 -2.46 11.72 -2.77
N VAL A 52 -2.64 10.42 -2.95
CA VAL A 52 -2.20 9.41 -1.99
C VAL A 52 -0.90 8.82 -2.51
N PHE A 53 0.20 9.00 -1.79
CA PHE A 53 1.49 8.44 -2.20
C PHE A 53 1.67 7.02 -1.71
N GLY A 54 2.33 6.20 -2.52
CA GLY A 54 2.54 4.79 -2.23
C GLY A 54 3.72 4.19 -2.96
N TYR A 55 4.05 2.94 -2.60
CA TYR A 55 5.05 2.15 -3.27
C TYR A 55 4.46 0.90 -3.88
N PHE A 56 4.84 0.62 -5.12
CA PHE A 56 4.65 -0.67 -5.76
C PHE A 56 6.01 -1.36 -5.96
N ILE A 57 6.11 -2.64 -5.65
CA ILE A 57 7.29 -3.44 -5.92
C ILE A 57 6.98 -4.62 -6.83
N LYS A 58 7.93 -4.92 -7.72
CA LYS A 58 7.92 -6.12 -8.56
C LYS A 58 9.27 -6.84 -8.45
N PRO A 59 9.31 -8.18 -8.23
CA PRO A 59 10.56 -8.94 -8.31
C PRO A 59 11.27 -8.71 -9.65
N ILE A 60 12.60 -8.67 -9.62
CA ILE A 60 13.41 -8.49 -10.83
C ILE A 60 13.26 -9.70 -11.75
N GLY A 61 13.19 -9.45 -13.06
CA GLY A 61 13.17 -10.50 -14.08
C GLY A 61 11.84 -11.25 -14.21
N ILE A 62 10.78 -10.80 -13.54
CA ILE A 62 9.44 -11.37 -13.69
C ILE A 62 8.54 -10.41 -14.47
N ASP A 63 8.08 -10.84 -15.65
CA ASP A 63 7.18 -10.08 -16.51
C ASP A 63 5.77 -10.67 -16.61
N GLU A 64 5.53 -11.82 -15.98
CA GLU A 64 4.19 -12.40 -15.89
C GLU A 64 3.30 -11.67 -14.86
N ARG A 65 2.00 -11.98 -14.90
CA ARG A 65 1.03 -11.45 -13.94
C ARG A 65 1.31 -12.03 -12.56
N LEU A 66 1.60 -11.15 -11.60
CA LEU A 66 1.89 -11.54 -10.22
C LEU A 66 0.69 -11.35 -9.28
N PRO A 67 0.51 -12.24 -8.29
CA PRO A 67 -0.25 -11.90 -7.10
C PRO A 67 0.36 -10.69 -6.38
N VAL A 68 -0.49 -9.80 -5.85
CA VAL A 68 -0.08 -8.58 -5.16
C VAL A 68 -0.48 -8.66 -3.70
N VAL A 69 0.47 -8.37 -2.81
CA VAL A 69 0.21 -8.20 -1.37
C VAL A 69 0.04 -6.71 -1.06
N LEU A 70 -1.12 -6.33 -0.53
CA LEU A 70 -1.36 -5.00 0.00
C LEU A 70 -0.86 -4.91 1.44
N TYR A 71 0.16 -4.08 1.68
CA TYR A 71 0.76 -3.82 2.98
C TYR A 71 0.23 -2.52 3.58
N ASN A 72 -0.26 -2.57 4.81
CA ASN A 72 -0.64 -1.40 5.60
C ASN A 72 0.39 -1.22 6.70
N HIS A 73 0.98 -0.02 6.79
CA HIS A 73 1.98 0.28 7.81
C HIS A 73 1.36 0.33 9.21
N ALA A 74 2.18 0.08 10.23
CA ALA A 74 1.74 0.23 11.61
C ALA A 74 1.57 1.71 11.97
N HIS A 75 0.67 1.97 12.92
CA HIS A 75 0.51 3.32 13.48
C HIS A 75 1.78 3.73 14.25
N GLY A 76 2.13 2.98 15.30
CA GLY A 76 3.42 3.01 16.02
C GLY A 76 4.01 4.36 16.46
N GLY A 77 3.25 5.45 16.42
CA GLY A 77 3.61 6.80 16.90
C GLY A 77 4.57 7.59 16.01
N ASP A 78 5.10 7.00 14.94
CA ASP A 78 5.99 7.69 14.00
C ASP A 78 5.21 8.07 12.74
N TYR A 79 4.58 9.25 12.80
CA TYR A 79 3.74 9.76 11.73
C TYR A 79 4.52 10.06 10.44
N HIS A 80 5.82 10.32 10.52
CA HIS A 80 6.63 10.62 9.34
C HIS A 80 7.00 9.37 8.54
N LEU A 81 7.00 8.18 9.17
CA LEU A 81 7.45 6.95 8.52
C LEU A 81 6.50 6.51 7.39
N GLY A 82 5.21 6.34 7.70
CA GLY A 82 4.19 5.94 6.73
C GLY A 82 4.60 4.75 5.85
N LYS A 83 4.45 4.90 4.53
CA LYS A 83 4.81 3.91 3.51
C LYS A 83 6.29 3.51 3.50
N GLU A 84 7.19 4.34 4.02
CA GLU A 84 8.62 4.03 4.09
C GLU A 84 8.88 2.80 4.97
N GLU A 85 8.00 2.51 5.93
CA GLU A 85 8.05 1.29 6.76
C GLU A 85 8.12 0.02 5.90
N PHE A 86 7.48 0.04 4.72
CA PHE A 86 7.44 -1.11 3.81
C PHE A 86 8.83 -1.51 3.29
N ILE A 87 9.69 -0.52 3.02
CA ILE A 87 11.02 -0.73 2.44
C ILE A 87 12.16 -0.54 3.46
N LYS A 88 11.92 0.17 4.56
CA LYS A 88 12.91 0.44 5.62
C LYS A 88 12.69 -0.38 6.89
N GLY A 89 11.47 -0.87 7.11
CA GLY A 89 11.06 -1.51 8.35
C GLY A 89 10.96 -0.52 9.52
N ARG A 90 10.79 -1.04 10.73
CA ARG A 90 10.82 -0.29 11.98
C ARG A 90 11.09 -1.21 13.18
N SER A 91 11.43 -0.61 14.31
CA SER A 91 11.46 -1.32 15.58
C SER A 91 10.07 -1.89 15.92
N GLY A 92 10.03 -3.15 16.37
CA GLY A 92 8.81 -3.87 16.70
C GLY A 92 8.12 -4.57 15.52
N ILE A 93 8.64 -4.42 14.29
CA ILE A 93 8.24 -5.19 13.12
C ILE A 93 9.42 -6.05 12.65
N GLN A 94 9.12 -7.17 11.99
CA GLN A 94 10.10 -8.12 11.47
C GLN A 94 11.09 -7.44 10.51
N ASN A 95 12.34 -7.94 10.55
CA ASN A 95 13.45 -7.55 9.69
C ASN A 95 13.95 -8.82 8.96
N PRO A 96 14.12 -8.85 7.63
CA PRO A 96 14.12 -7.73 6.67
C PRO A 96 12.75 -7.06 6.47
N PRO A 97 12.71 -5.82 5.93
CA PRO A 97 11.46 -5.15 5.58
C PRO A 97 10.59 -5.97 4.63
N TYR A 98 9.28 -5.80 4.72
CA TYR A 98 8.33 -6.66 4.01
C TYR A 98 8.44 -6.59 2.49
N ALA A 99 8.87 -5.46 1.92
CA ALA A 99 9.13 -5.36 0.48
C ALA A 99 10.15 -6.43 0.01
N ASP A 100 11.25 -6.60 0.74
CA ASP A 100 12.26 -7.62 0.42
C ASP A 100 11.72 -9.05 0.57
N VAL A 101 10.92 -9.30 1.61
CA VAL A 101 10.33 -10.62 1.86
C VAL A 101 9.36 -10.99 0.76
N ILE A 102 8.43 -10.09 0.43
CA ILE A 102 7.41 -10.26 -0.61
C ILE A 102 8.06 -10.52 -1.97
N ALA A 103 9.07 -9.71 -2.33
CA ALA A 103 9.78 -9.87 -3.59
C ALA A 103 10.47 -11.24 -3.71
N LYS A 104 11.17 -11.68 -2.66
CA LYS A 104 11.88 -12.98 -2.64
C LYS A 104 10.94 -14.17 -2.70
N LEU A 105 9.70 -14.00 -2.24
CA LEU A 105 8.66 -15.01 -2.36
C LEU A 105 7.98 -15.03 -3.74
N GLY A 106 8.39 -14.15 -4.66
CA GLY A 106 7.84 -14.07 -6.02
C GLY A 106 6.52 -13.30 -6.12
N PHE A 107 6.20 -12.47 -5.13
CA PHE A 107 4.99 -11.64 -5.12
C PHE A 107 5.33 -10.19 -5.47
N ALA A 108 4.35 -9.50 -6.04
CA ALA A 108 4.36 -8.05 -6.05
C ALA A 108 3.80 -7.51 -4.72
N GLY A 109 4.14 -6.27 -4.40
CA GLY A 109 3.70 -5.60 -3.17
C GLY A 109 3.23 -4.20 -3.45
N LEU A 110 2.21 -3.75 -2.72
CA LEU A 110 1.67 -2.40 -2.79
C LEU A 110 1.49 -1.86 -1.37
N CYS A 111 1.87 -0.62 -1.12
CA CYS A 111 1.54 0.09 0.11
C CYS A 111 1.22 1.56 -0.19
N ILE A 112 0.51 2.21 0.71
CA ILE A 112 0.20 3.65 0.64
C ILE A 112 0.40 4.30 2.00
N ASP A 113 0.60 5.61 1.98
CA ASP A 113 0.47 6.43 3.19
C ASP A 113 -0.99 6.45 3.64
N SER A 114 -1.20 6.09 4.91
CA SER A 114 -2.49 6.33 5.57
C SER A 114 -2.68 7.82 5.83
N TRP A 115 -3.92 8.23 6.13
CA TRP A 115 -4.20 9.61 6.54
C TRP A 115 -3.32 10.04 7.70
N LEU A 116 -2.75 11.25 7.63
CA LEU A 116 -1.83 11.84 8.62
C LEU A 116 -0.44 11.20 8.69
N PHE A 117 -0.09 10.33 7.75
CA PHE A 117 1.22 9.68 7.70
C PHE A 117 2.01 10.04 6.45
N GLY A 118 3.34 10.02 6.58
CA GLY A 118 4.28 10.13 5.48
C GLY A 118 4.07 11.43 4.69
N GLU A 119 3.76 11.31 3.40
CA GLU A 119 3.56 12.48 2.52
C GLU A 119 2.14 13.04 2.57
N ARG A 120 1.33 12.57 3.54
CA ARG A 120 -0.06 13.01 3.79
C ARG A 120 -0.22 13.62 5.19
N SER A 121 0.90 14.06 5.79
CA SER A 121 0.96 14.70 7.11
C SER A 121 0.99 16.23 7.00
#